data_AF-A0A3B0ZC27-F1
#
_entry.id   AF-A0A3B0ZC27-F1
#
_cell.length_a   1.000
_cell.length_b   1.000
_cell.length_c   1.000
_cell.angle_alpha   90.00
_cell.angle_beta   90.00
_cell.angle_gamma   90.00
#
_symmetry.space_group_name_H-M   'P 1'
#
loop_
_entity.id
_entity.type
_entity.pdbx_description
1 polymer ?
#
loop_
_entity_poly.entity_id
_entity_poly.type
_entity_poly.pdbx_seq_one_letter_code
_entity_poly.pdbx_strand_id
1 'polypeptide(L)'
;DYGFQSLGIQLSGGSSSVFDNDSLPLSPPDIADFTEAGFGYVLRDPFGPVVLSVIGTLTELTLVSTIPEPASLALMSLGLVGLGFAHRKKQPVNPVQKWF
;
A
#
# COMPACT_ATOMS: atom_id res chain seq x y z
N ASP A 1 13.93 -24.63 -21.60
CA ASP A 1 13.70 -23.59 -20.60
C ASP A 1 12.26 -23.62 -20.13
N TYR A 2 12.06 -23.91 -18.84
CA TYR A 2 10.74 -23.86 -18.20
C TYR A 2 10.40 -22.40 -17.87
N GLY A 3 9.19 -21.95 -18.21
CA GLY A 3 8.72 -20.60 -17.92
C GLY A 3 7.78 -20.55 -16.72
N PHE A 4 7.96 -19.58 -15.83
CA PHE A 4 6.97 -19.28 -14.79
C PHE A 4 5.71 -18.74 -15.44
N GLN A 5 4.56 -19.41 -15.27
CA GLN A 5 3.29 -18.95 -15.85
C GLN A 5 2.40 -18.24 -14.85
N SER A 6 2.25 -18.78 -13.64
CA SER A 6 1.42 -18.13 -12.62
C SER A 6 1.77 -18.56 -11.20
N LEU A 7 1.75 -17.57 -10.31
CA LEU A 7 1.63 -17.73 -8.87
C LEU A 7 0.30 -17.09 -8.48
N GLY A 8 -0.53 -17.83 -7.76
CA GLY A 8 -1.84 -17.37 -7.33
C GLY A 8 -2.06 -17.62 -5.85
N ILE A 9 -2.81 -16.72 -5.23
CA ILE A 9 -3.36 -16.87 -3.89
C ILE A 9 -4.88 -16.83 -4.05
N GLN A 10 -5.57 -17.79 -3.43
CA GLN A 10 -7.02 -17.87 -3.41
C GLN A 10 -7.49 -17.74 -1.97
N LEU A 11 -8.30 -16.72 -1.74
CA LEU A 11 -8.98 -16.46 -0.48
C LEU A 11 -10.47 -16.32 -0.79
N SER A 12 -11.30 -17.14 -0.15
CA SER A 12 -12.76 -17.08 -0.26
C SER A 12 -13.35 -16.86 1.13
N GLY A 13 -14.05 -15.75 1.33
CA GLY A 13 -14.61 -15.38 2.63
C GLY A 13 -15.82 -16.23 3.00
N GLY A 14 -15.87 -16.68 4.27
CA GLY A 14 -16.99 -17.47 4.77
C GLY A 14 -18.21 -16.65 5.20
N SER A 15 -18.04 -15.33 5.37
CA SER A 15 -19.10 -14.40 5.80
C SER A 15 -19.00 -13.05 5.07
N SER A 16 -20.01 -12.20 5.24
CA SER A 16 -20.20 -10.95 4.49
C SER A 16 -19.18 -9.83 4.78
N SER A 17 -18.27 -9.99 5.75
CA SER A 17 -17.23 -8.97 6.00
C SER A 17 -15.98 -9.58 6.65
N VAL A 18 -15.15 -10.27 5.87
CA VAL A 18 -13.76 -10.57 6.27
C VAL A 18 -13.00 -9.26 6.58
N PHE A 19 -13.38 -8.17 5.92
CA PHE A 19 -12.95 -6.82 6.22
C PHE A 19 -14.15 -6.02 6.72
N ASP A 20 -14.06 -5.49 7.94
CA ASP A 20 -15.14 -4.74 8.59
C ASP A 20 -15.47 -3.40 7.87
N ASN A 21 -14.56 -2.92 7.01
CA ASN A 21 -14.67 -1.66 6.29
C ASN A 21 -13.71 -1.61 5.07
N ASP A 22 -13.91 -0.65 4.16
CA ASP A 22 -13.04 -0.33 3.01
C ASP A 22 -11.68 0.30 3.42
N SER A 23 -11.50 0.59 4.71
CA SER A 23 -10.22 1.05 5.25
C SER A 23 -9.18 -0.08 5.30
N LEU A 24 -7.91 0.25 5.05
CA LEU A 24 -6.81 -0.71 5.25
C LEU A 24 -6.87 -1.28 6.67
N PRO A 25 -6.83 -2.61 6.84
CA PRO A 25 -6.96 -3.23 8.14
C PRO A 25 -5.71 -2.97 8.98
N LEU A 26 -5.90 -2.62 10.27
CA LEU A 26 -4.81 -2.36 11.22
C LEU A 26 -4.15 -3.65 11.74
N SER A 27 -4.81 -4.79 11.53
CA SER A 27 -4.34 -6.14 11.80
C SER A 27 -4.82 -7.04 10.66
N PRO A 28 -4.05 -8.06 10.25
CA PRO A 28 -4.53 -8.98 9.23
C PRO A 28 -5.80 -9.70 9.72
N PRO A 29 -6.76 -10.00 8.83
CA PRO A 29 -7.91 -10.85 9.19
C PRO A 29 -7.45 -12.26 9.57
N ASP A 30 -8.21 -12.96 10.40
CA ASP A 30 -7.89 -14.33 10.77
C ASP A 30 -8.04 -15.25 9.54
N ILE A 31 -7.14 -16.21 9.39
CA ILE A 31 -7.26 -17.22 8.34
C ILE A 31 -8.54 -18.05 8.51
N ALA A 32 -9.01 -18.19 9.75
CA ALA A 32 -10.25 -18.91 10.10
C ALA A 32 -11.52 -18.22 9.55
N ASP A 33 -11.44 -16.94 9.18
CA ASP A 33 -12.56 -16.20 8.59
C ASP A 33 -12.79 -16.54 7.10
N PHE A 34 -11.85 -17.26 6.49
CA PHE A 34 -11.93 -17.72 5.10
C PHE A 34 -12.39 -19.18 5.03
N THR A 35 -13.36 -19.45 4.16
CA THR A 35 -13.78 -20.83 3.81
C THR A 35 -12.78 -21.52 2.90
N GLU A 36 -12.04 -20.76 2.09
CA GLU A 36 -10.94 -21.28 1.29
C GLU A 36 -9.74 -20.36 1.44
N ALA A 37 -8.60 -20.93 1.83
CA ALA A 37 -7.34 -20.21 1.99
C ALA A 37 -6.18 -21.07 1.47
N GLY A 38 -5.71 -20.73 0.27
CA GLY A 38 -4.69 -21.53 -0.39
C GLY A 38 -3.83 -20.74 -1.35
N PHE A 39 -2.74 -21.37 -1.77
CA PHE A 39 -1.88 -20.86 -2.83
C PHE A 39 -1.61 -21.95 -3.85
N GLY A 40 -1.34 -21.52 -5.07
CA GLY A 40 -1.03 -22.41 -6.18
C GLY A 40 0.11 -21.85 -7.01
N TYR A 41 1.00 -22.74 -7.45
CA TYR A 41 1.95 -22.42 -8.50
C TYR A 41 1.91 -23.47 -9.60
N VAL A 42 2.03 -23.00 -10.85
CA VAL A 42 2.04 -23.86 -12.03
C VAL A 42 3.25 -23.50 -12.89
N LEU A 43 4.12 -24.50 -13.09
CA LEU A 43 5.18 -24.46 -14.10
C LEU A 43 4.70 -25.24 -15.32
N ARG A 44 4.80 -24.60 -16.48
CA ARG A 44 4.42 -25.20 -17.75
C ARG A 44 5.54 -25.05 -18.75
N ASP A 45 5.70 -26.05 -19.59
CA ASP A 45 6.52 -25.92 -20.77
C ASP A 45 5.89 -24.89 -21.73
N PRO A 46 6.67 -23.95 -22.32
CA PRO A 46 6.14 -22.90 -23.18
C PRO A 46 5.26 -23.41 -24.34
N PHE A 47 5.50 -24.64 -24.78
CA PHE A 47 4.76 -25.31 -25.86
C PHE A 47 4.20 -26.68 -25.43
N GLY A 48 4.14 -26.96 -24.13
CA GLY A 48 3.92 -28.31 -23.61
C GLY A 48 2.91 -28.42 -22.46
N PRO A 49 2.79 -29.62 -21.87
CA PRO A 49 1.91 -29.87 -20.73
C PRO A 49 2.42 -29.16 -19.47
N VAL A 50 1.60 -29.21 -18.40
CA VAL A 50 2.03 -28.77 -17.07
C VAL A 50 3.14 -29.70 -16.59
N VAL A 51 4.24 -29.10 -16.13
CA VAL A 51 5.44 -29.80 -15.67
C VAL A 51 5.38 -29.99 -14.16
N LEU A 52 4.87 -28.99 -13.45
CA LEU A 52 4.71 -29.03 -12.01
C LEU A 52 3.50 -28.18 -11.60
N SER A 53 2.64 -28.76 -10.77
CA SER A 53 1.57 -28.04 -10.09
C SER A 53 1.69 -28.34 -8.61
N VAL A 54 1.73 -27.29 -7.81
CA VAL A 54 1.70 -27.40 -6.36
C VAL A 54 0.60 -26.52 -5.83
N ILE A 55 -0.14 -27.10 -4.90
CA ILE A 55 -1.22 -26.47 -4.19
C ILE A 55 -0.89 -26.62 -2.72
N GLY A 56 -0.99 -25.53 -1.98
CA GLY A 56 -0.77 -25.50 -0.55
C GLY A 56 -1.88 -24.75 0.17
N THR A 57 -1.99 -25.01 1.46
CA THR A 57 -2.90 -24.32 2.37
C THR A 57 -2.18 -23.15 3.03
N LEU A 58 -2.87 -22.03 3.18
CA LEU A 58 -2.38 -20.92 3.99
C LEU A 58 -2.77 -21.15 5.45
N THR A 59 -1.82 -20.93 6.37
CA THR A 59 -2.03 -21.13 7.81
C THR A 59 -2.03 -19.83 8.61
N GLU A 60 -1.47 -18.76 8.05
CA GLU A 60 -1.36 -17.46 8.71
C GLU A 60 -1.28 -16.34 7.66
N LEU A 61 -1.90 -15.21 7.98
CA LEU A 61 -1.74 -13.95 7.24
C LEU A 61 -1.04 -12.96 8.14
N THR A 62 0.13 -12.47 7.73
CA THR A 62 0.89 -11.48 8.49
C THR A 62 0.84 -10.13 7.78
N LEU A 63 0.46 -9.09 8.51
CA LEU A 63 0.51 -7.72 8.00
C LEU A 63 1.95 -7.21 8.00
N VAL A 64 2.54 -7.05 6.82
CA VAL A 64 3.82 -6.35 6.66
C VAL A 64 3.52 -4.85 6.51
N SER A 65 3.26 -4.17 7.63
CA SER A 65 3.04 -2.72 7.62
C SER A 65 4.37 -2.00 7.42
N THR A 66 4.68 -1.64 6.18
CA THR A 66 5.52 -0.48 5.86
C THR A 66 4.62 0.68 5.48
N ILE A 67 3.87 1.22 6.44
CA ILE A 67 3.34 2.57 6.32
C ILE A 67 4.21 3.48 7.19
N PRO A 68 5.39 3.95 6.71
CA PRO A 68 5.73 5.33 7.01
C PRO A 68 4.59 6.15 6.39
N GLU A 69 4.04 7.17 7.03
CA GLU A 69 4.56 8.51 6.77
C GLU A 69 3.94 9.53 7.76
N PRO A 70 4.26 9.48 9.06
CA PRO A 70 4.11 10.69 9.89
C PRO A 70 5.11 11.77 9.45
N ALA A 71 6.29 11.36 8.97
CA ALA A 71 7.40 12.26 8.66
C ALA A 71 7.21 13.06 7.35
N SER A 72 6.64 12.46 6.30
CA SER A 72 6.41 13.17 5.02
C SER A 72 5.35 14.25 5.17
N LEU A 73 4.26 13.97 5.91
CA LEU A 73 3.24 14.97 6.25
C LEU A 73 3.83 16.07 7.15
N ALA A 74 4.66 15.70 8.13
CA ALA A 74 5.36 16.68 8.96
C ALA A 74 6.27 17.58 8.10
N LEU A 75 7.09 17.02 7.21
CA LEU A 75 7.97 17.79 6.33
C LEU A 75 7.20 18.67 5.34
N MET A 76 6.09 18.18 4.78
CA MET A 76 5.20 18.97 3.93
C MET A 76 4.61 20.16 4.69
N SER A 77 4.10 19.93 5.91
CA SER A 77 3.55 21.00 6.76
C SER A 77 4.61 22.03 7.15
N LEU A 78 5.82 21.58 7.47
CA LEU A 78 6.94 22.43 7.86
C LEU A 78 7.43 23.28 6.68
N GLY A 79 7.46 22.68 5.47
CA GLY A 79 7.76 23.38 4.22
C GLY A 79 6.73 24.47 3.89
N LEU A 80 5.43 24.18 4.03
CA LEU A 80 4.36 25.14 3.79
C LEU A 80 4.37 26.31 4.79
N VAL A 81 4.63 26.03 6.07
CA VAL A 81 4.82 27.07 7.09
C VAL A 81 6.01 27.95 6.74
N GLY A 82 7.16 27.35 6.38
CA GLY A 82 8.36 28.07 5.95
C GLY A 82 8.12 28.98 4.74
N LEU A 83 7.41 28.49 3.72
CA LEU A 83 7.01 29.25 2.54
C LEU A 83 6.08 30.43 2.89
N GLY A 84 5.12 30.23 3.79
CA GLY A 84 4.22 31.28 4.27
C GLY A 84 4.95 32.42 4.97
N PHE A 85 5.95 32.12 5.80
CA PHE A 85 6.79 33.14 6.45
C PHE A 85 7.71 33.88 5.47
N ALA A 86 8.24 33.19 4.45
CA ALA A 86 9.07 33.81 3.42
C ALA A 86 8.28 34.81 2.56
N HIS A 87 7.00 34.54 2.28
CA HIS A 87 6.15 35.43 1.49
C HIS A 87 5.82 36.75 2.21
N ARG A 88 5.76 36.74 3.55
CA ARG A 88 5.48 37.94 4.37
C ARG A 88 6.63 38.95 4.40
N LYS A 89 7.87 38.50 4.15
CA LYS A 89 9.05 39.39 4.16
C LYS A 89 9.28 40.14 2.84
N LYS A 90 8.48 39.86 1.80
CA LYS A 90 8.57 40.51 0.48
C LYS A 90 7.52 41.59 0.24
N GLN A 91 6.88 42.16 1.27
CA GLN A 91 6.18 43.43 1.07
C GLN A 91 7.25 44.53 0.92
N PRO A 92 7.42 45.13 -0.27
CA PRO A 92 8.31 46.26 -0.41
C PRO A 92 7.69 47.42 0.38
N VAL A 93 8.41 47.92 1.38
CA VAL A 93 8.12 49.23 1.97
C VAL A 93 8.22 50.21 0.81
N ASN A 94 7.09 50.76 0.38
CA ASN A 94 7.04 51.79 -0.65
C ASN A 94 7.59 53.06 0.01
N PRO A 95 8.78 53.58 -0.37
CA PRO A 95 9.26 54.82 0.19
C PRO A 95 8.45 55.94 -0.45
N VAL A 96 7.33 56.32 0.19
CA VAL A 96 6.61 57.52 -0.17
C VAL A 96 7.56 58.69 0.08
N GLN A 97 8.06 59.22 -1.03
CA GLN A 97 8.77 60.49 -1.15
C GLN A 97 8.06 61.55 -0.29
N LYS A 98 8.75 62.06 0.73
CA LYS A 98 8.39 63.34 1.33
C LYS A 98 9.35 64.38 0.79
N TRP A 99 8.90 65.05 -0.27
CA TRP A 99 9.30 66.41 -0.58
C TRP A 99 8.61 67.34 0.42
N PHE A 100 9.42 68.14 1.12
CA PHE A 100 9.22 69.52 1.57
C PHE A 100 10.08 69.77 2.81
#